data_AF-A0AAU1CLF0-F1
#
_entry.id   AF-A0AAU1CLF0-F1
#
_cell.length_a   1.000
_cell.length_b   1.000
_cell.length_c   1.000
_cell.angle_alpha   90.00
_cell.angle_beta   90.00
_cell.angle_gamma   90.00
#
_symmetry.space_group_name_H-M   'P 1'
#
loop_
_entity.id
_entity.type
_entity.pdbx_description
1 polymer ?
#
loop_
_entity_poly.entity_id
_entity_poly.type
_entity_poly.pdbx_seq_one_letter_code
_entity_poly.pdbx_strand_id
1 'polypeptide(L)'
;MPGSHRLVQGAVVAVAELADYHPDDGSCTPWSSAGSHHWVIRNVQPLPTPIRASGNRSLWTPGWRLLEQIAAVAPGLRSRLAL
;
A
#
# COMPACT_ATOMS: atom_id res chain seq x y z
N MET A 1 -25.21 -2.13 -3.74
CA MET A 1 -24.77 -3.52 -3.59
C MET A 1 -23.27 -3.51 -3.35
N PRO A 2 -22.71 -3.88 -2.17
CA PRO A 2 -21.30 -4.20 -2.15
C PRO A 2 -21.17 -5.52 -2.93
N GLY A 3 -20.61 -5.45 -4.14
CA GLY A 3 -20.29 -6.64 -4.92
C GLY A 3 -19.41 -7.57 -4.08
N SER A 4 -19.53 -8.88 -4.29
CA SER A 4 -18.75 -9.92 -3.64
C SER A 4 -17.26 -9.80 -3.97
N HIS A 5 -16.59 -8.79 -3.40
CA HIS A 5 -15.16 -8.58 -3.54
C HIS A 5 -14.49 -9.59 -2.63
N ARG A 6 -13.88 -10.61 -3.23
CA ARG A 6 -13.00 -11.51 -2.49
C ARG A 6 -11.76 -10.72 -2.10
N LEU A 7 -11.61 -10.46 -0.80
CA LEU A 7 -10.43 -9.77 -0.27
C LEU A 7 -9.19 -10.66 -0.48
N VAL A 8 -8.19 -10.09 -1.16
CA VAL A 8 -6.88 -10.72 -1.29
C VAL A 8 -6.11 -10.53 0.02
N GLN A 9 -5.62 -11.63 0.59
CA GLN A 9 -4.91 -11.64 1.86
C GLN A 9 -3.52 -12.26 1.70
N GLY A 10 -2.57 -11.87 2.57
CA GLY A 10 -1.20 -12.40 2.55
C GLY A 10 -0.46 -12.09 1.24
N ALA A 11 -0.68 -10.89 0.70
CA ALA A 11 -0.07 -10.44 -0.54
C ALA A 11 0.14 -8.92 -0.55
N VAL A 12 1.16 -8.48 -1.28
CA VAL A 12 1.26 -7.10 -1.75
C VAL A 12 0.28 -6.93 -2.90
N VAL A 13 -0.61 -5.94 -2.79
CA VAL A 13 -1.71 -5.70 -3.76
C VAL A 13 -1.59 -4.35 -4.47
N ALA A 14 -0.81 -3.43 -3.93
CA ALA A 14 -0.61 -2.09 -4.47
C ALA A 14 0.69 -1.47 -3.94
N VAL A 15 1.16 -0.43 -4.62
CA VAL A 15 2.20 0.48 -4.14
C VAL A 15 1.61 1.89 -4.11
N ALA A 16 1.93 2.66 -3.09
CA ALA A 16 1.48 4.03 -2.95
C ALA A 16 2.60 4.92 -2.43
N GLU A 17 2.44 6.22 -2.63
CA GLU A 17 3.30 7.24 -2.06
C GLU A 17 2.75 7.66 -0.70
N LEU A 18 3.61 7.63 0.32
CA LEU A 18 3.33 8.27 1.61
C LEU A 18 3.77 9.73 1.50
N ALA A 19 2.80 10.61 1.23
CA ALA A 19 3.07 12.00 0.88
C ALA A 19 3.21 12.93 2.09
N ASP A 20 2.49 12.65 3.18
CA ASP A 20 2.50 13.46 4.40
C ASP A 20 1.88 12.70 5.59
N TYR A 21 1.89 13.31 6.78
CA TYR A 21 1.12 12.89 7.94
C TYR A 21 0.57 14.10 8.71
N HIS A 22 -0.61 13.96 9.32
CA HIS A 22 -1.20 15.03 10.13
C HIS A 22 -1.99 14.47 11.33
N PRO A 23 -2.20 15.26 12.40
CA PRO A 23 -3.13 14.89 13.47
C PRO A 23 -4.58 14.88 12.96
N ASP A 24 -5.49 14.26 13.70
CA ASP A 24 -6.92 14.27 13.40
C ASP A 24 -7.46 15.71 13.37
N ASP A 25 -7.96 16.14 12.20
CA ASP A 25 -8.63 17.42 11.98
C ASP A 25 -10.16 17.29 11.83
N GLY A 26 -10.68 16.09 12.06
CA GLY A 26 -12.11 15.77 12.03
C GLY A 26 -12.71 15.54 10.64
N SER A 27 -11.94 15.67 9.55
CA SER A 27 -12.51 15.68 8.19
C SER A 27 -11.76 14.85 7.14
N CYS A 28 -10.78 14.05 7.54
CA CYS A 28 -9.78 13.51 6.61
C CYS A 28 -10.36 12.48 5.63
N THR A 29 -11.06 11.45 6.11
CA THR A 29 -11.85 10.50 5.29
C THR A 29 -12.92 9.78 6.14
N PRO A 30 -13.95 9.13 5.55
CA PRO A 30 -14.91 8.28 6.28
C PRO A 30 -14.30 7.07 6.99
N TRP A 31 -13.04 6.71 6.68
CA TRP A 31 -12.32 5.60 7.29
C TRP A 31 -11.25 6.04 8.29
N SER A 32 -11.09 7.35 8.49
CA SER A 32 -10.12 7.90 9.42
C SER A 32 -10.56 7.65 10.87
N SER A 33 -9.63 7.19 11.70
CA SER A 33 -9.88 6.96 13.12
C SER A 33 -9.77 8.26 13.90
N ALA A 34 -10.80 8.58 14.68
CA ALA A 34 -10.82 9.79 15.52
C ALA A 34 -9.66 9.79 16.54
N GLY A 35 -9.10 10.97 16.81
CA GLY A 35 -8.00 11.21 17.76
C GLY A 35 -6.65 10.62 17.35
N SER A 36 -6.52 10.08 16.14
CA SER A 36 -5.29 9.45 15.64
C SER A 36 -4.55 10.35 14.65
N HIS A 37 -3.25 10.11 14.46
CA HIS A 37 -2.55 10.70 13.32
C HIS A 37 -2.88 9.90 12.05
N HIS A 38 -3.06 10.59 10.94
CA HIS A 38 -3.41 9.98 9.66
C HIS A 38 -2.29 10.14 8.65
N TRP A 39 -2.16 9.15 7.79
CA TRP A 39 -1.20 9.15 6.69
C TRP A 39 -1.86 9.65 5.41
N VAL A 40 -1.22 10.59 4.74
CA VAL A 40 -1.66 11.06 3.44
C VAL A 40 -1.06 10.15 2.38
N ILE A 41 -1.88 9.26 1.83
CA ILE A 41 -1.48 8.30 0.80
C ILE A 41 -1.91 8.84 -0.57
N ARG A 42 -0.98 8.90 -1.52
CA ARG A 42 -1.22 9.37 -2.89
C ARG A 42 -0.69 8.37 -3.92
N ASN A 43 -1.07 8.58 -5.19
CA ASN A 43 -0.52 7.84 -6.33
C ASN A 43 -0.58 6.32 -6.12
N VAL A 44 -1.72 5.85 -5.61
CA VAL A 44 -2.00 4.43 -5.37
C VAL A 44 -2.03 3.72 -6.71
N GLN A 45 -1.13 2.77 -6.89
CA GLN A 45 -1.02 1.95 -8.09
C GLN A 45 -1.29 0.49 -7.70
N PRO A 46 -2.49 -0.04 -8.02
CA PRO A 46 -2.79 -1.46 -7.86
C PRO A 46 -1.82 -2.31 -8.69
N LEU A 47 -1.40 -3.45 -8.15
CA LEU A 47 -0.67 -4.43 -8.92
C LEU A 47 -1.64 -5.24 -9.78
N PRO A 48 -1.33 -5.49 -11.07
CA PRO A 48 -2.19 -6.32 -11.92
C PRO A 48 -2.22 -7.78 -11.47
N THR A 49 -1.23 -8.22 -10.68
CA THR A 49 -1.18 -9.53 -10.05
C THR A 49 -0.67 -9.39 -8.62
N PRO A 50 -1.42 -9.85 -7.59
CA PRO A 50 -0.94 -9.83 -6.21
C PRO A 50 0.31 -10.69 -6.01
N ILE A 51 1.28 -10.18 -5.25
CA ILE A 51 2.52 -10.91 -4.93
C ILE A 51 2.43 -11.45 -3.51
N ARG A 52 2.51 -12.78 -3.34
CA ARG A 52 2.48 -13.42 -2.02
C ARG A 52 3.60 -12.89 -1.14
N ALA A 53 3.25 -12.40 0.04
CA ALA A 53 4.20 -11.93 1.04
C ALA A 53 3.58 -12.03 2.43
N SER A 54 4.37 -12.45 3.41
CA SER A 54 3.99 -12.32 4.81
C SER A 54 4.11 -10.85 5.21
N GLY A 55 3.05 -10.29 5.79
CA GLY A 55 3.14 -8.99 6.44
C GLY A 55 4.01 -9.05 7.70
N ASN A 56 4.35 -7.88 8.23
CA ASN A 56 5.03 -7.75 9.51
C ASN A 56 4.31 -6.74 10.40
N ARG A 57 4.57 -6.78 11.71
CA ARG A 57 4.09 -5.76 12.64
C ARG A 57 4.95 -4.51 12.48
N SER A 58 4.32 -3.33 12.55
CA SER A 58 4.95 -2.03 12.25
C SER A 58 5.38 -1.87 10.78
N LEU A 59 5.94 -0.70 10.45
CA LEU A 59 6.60 -0.49 9.17
C LEU A 59 7.78 -1.44 9.02
N TRP A 60 7.95 -2.02 7.84
CA TRP A 60 9.00 -2.97 7.53
C TRP A 60 9.56 -2.71 6.14
N THR A 61 10.85 -2.95 5.96
CA THR A 61 11.52 -2.81 4.67
C THR A 61 11.39 -4.11 3.87
N PRO A 62 10.82 -4.08 2.66
CA PRO A 62 10.78 -5.24 1.79
C PRO A 62 12.17 -5.73 1.40
N GLY A 63 12.35 -7.06 1.39
CA GLY A 63 13.57 -7.66 0.86
C GLY A 63 13.66 -7.51 -0.66
N TRP A 64 14.88 -7.51 -1.20
CA TRP A 64 15.16 -7.30 -2.63
C TRP A 64 14.36 -8.23 -3.55
N ARG A 65 14.22 -9.52 -3.21
CA ARG A 65 13.44 -10.48 -4.00
C ARG A 65 11.98 -10.08 -4.18
N LEU A 66 11.37 -9.53 -3.12
CA LEU A 66 9.98 -9.09 -3.18
C LEU A 66 9.86 -7.84 -4.05
N LEU A 67 10.81 -6.91 -3.93
CA LEU A 67 10.86 -5.72 -4.77
C LEU A 67 10.99 -6.09 -6.26
N GLU A 68 11.86 -7.04 -6.61
CA GLU A 68 12.00 -7.53 -7.99
C GLU A 68 10.71 -8.15 -8.53
N GLN A 69 10.00 -8.95 -7.72
CA GLN A 69 8.72 -9.54 -8.11
C GLN A 69 7.67 -8.45 -8.38
N ILE A 70 7.62 -7.41 -7.55
CA ILE A 70 6.73 -6.26 -7.75
C ILE A 70 7.08 -5.54 -9.05
N ALA A 71 8.37 -5.27 -9.29
CA ALA A 71 8.87 -4.63 -10.50
C ALA A 71 8.63 -5.46 -11.77
N ALA A 72 8.58 -6.79 -11.66
CA ALA A 72 8.29 -7.68 -12.78
C ALA A 72 6.83 -7.59 -13.22
N VAL A 73 5.88 -7.51 -12.27
CA VAL A 73 4.44 -7.40 -12.58
C VAL A 73 3.98 -5.97 -12.85
N ALA A 74 4.76 -4.98 -12.41
CA ALA A 74 4.49 -3.56 -12.63
C ALA A 74 5.79 -2.82 -13.02
N PRO A 75 6.26 -2.96 -14.27
CA PRO A 75 7.53 -2.37 -14.70
C PRO A 75 7.63 -0.85 -14.49
N GLY A 76 6.52 -0.13 -14.58
CA GLY A 76 6.46 1.32 -14.31
C GLY A 76 6.75 1.72 -12.86
N LEU A 77 6.78 0.77 -11.92
CA LEU A 77 7.16 1.03 -10.53
C LEU A 77 8.67 0.93 -10.29
N ARG A 78 9.47 0.46 -11.26
CA ARG A 78 10.92 0.26 -11.08
C ARG A 78 11.65 1.50 -10.61
N SER A 79 11.33 2.69 -11.12
CA SER A 79 11.97 3.94 -10.68
C SER A 79 11.56 4.40 -9.28
N ARG A 80 10.48 3.85 -8.73
CA ARG A 80 9.92 4.19 -7.40
C ARG A 80 10.33 3.20 -6.31
N LEU A 81 10.69 1.98 -6.70
CA LEU A 81 11.28 0.97 -5.84
C LEU A 81 12.79 1.17 -5.95
N ALA A 82 13.53 1.37 -4.87
CA ALA A 82 14.97 1.62 -4.92
C ALA A 82 15.78 0.38 -5.42
N LEU A 83 15.59 0.05 -6.70
CA LEU A 83 16.09 -1.10 -7.46
C LEU A 83 16.88 -0.63 -8.68
#